data_AF-A0A942F1G8-F1
#
_entry.id   AF-A0A942F1G8-F1
#
_cell.length_a   1.000
_cell.length_b   1.000
_cell.length_c   1.000
_cell.angle_alpha   90.00
_cell.angle_beta   90.00
_cell.angle_gamma   90.00
#
_symmetry.space_group_name_H-M   'P 1'
#
loop_
_entity.id
_entity.type
_entity.pdbx_description
1 polymer ?
#
loop_
_entity_poly.entity_id
_entity_poly.type
_entity_poly.pdbx_seq_one_letter_code
_entity_poly.pdbx_strand_id
1 'polypeptide(L)'
;MSNFPAWFNRAYKRWSRSQAGEEDFIAFCDLLCYPPSKVLGWLHGEFLPEGPEILSIAGTLGIDVYKVLDLPKPEPKLLKLYYRFSHLQGQDRSRLVLAIFEVERLLKEDNISTSSPEATEIIKNVFEKYGLNK
;
A
#
# COMPACT_ATOMS: atom_id res chain seq x y z
N MET A 1 7.13 -20.00 -6.72
CA MET A 1 6.96 -19.42 -5.38
C MET A 1 7.49 -17.99 -5.42
N SER A 2 6.76 -17.01 -4.87
CA SER A 2 7.22 -15.62 -4.84
C SER A 2 8.53 -15.50 -4.04
N ASN A 3 9.49 -14.72 -4.53
CA ASN A 3 10.75 -14.44 -3.83
C ASN A 3 10.60 -13.32 -2.77
N PHE A 4 9.35 -12.99 -2.40
CA PHE A 4 9.02 -11.91 -1.50
C PHE A 4 9.64 -12.05 -0.12
N PRO A 5 9.53 -13.17 0.62
CA PRO A 5 10.10 -13.26 1.96
C PRO A 5 11.61 -13.00 1.97
N ALA A 6 12.35 -13.53 0.99
CA ALA A 6 13.79 -13.30 0.90
C ALA A 6 14.14 -11.85 0.51
N TRP A 7 13.35 -11.23 -0.38
CA TRP A 7 13.51 -9.80 -0.71
C TRP A 7 13.19 -8.91 0.49
N PHE A 8 12.10 -9.20 1.21
CA PHE A 8 11.65 -8.43 2.36
C PHE A 8 12.63 -8.54 3.53
N ASN A 9 13.18 -9.73 3.79
CA ASN A 9 14.28 -9.92 4.74
C ASN A 9 15.52 -9.08 4.39
N ARG A 10 15.88 -8.98 3.10
CA ARG A 10 16.98 -8.13 2.66
C ARG A 10 16.66 -6.64 2.85
N ALA A 11 15.43 -6.23 2.58
CA ALA A 11 14.98 -4.85 2.80
C ALA A 11 15.03 -4.48 4.29
N TYR A 12 14.52 -5.35 5.17
CA TYR A 12 14.62 -5.18 6.62
C TYR A 12 16.08 -5.06 7.09
N LYS A 13 16.96 -5.99 6.69
CA LYS A 13 18.38 -5.94 7.05
C LYS A 13 19.08 -4.68 6.54
N ARG A 14 18.72 -4.19 5.35
CA ARG A 14 19.27 -2.95 4.79
C ARG A 14 18.82 -1.75 5.62
N TRP A 15 17.54 -1.68 5.93
CA TRP A 15 16.97 -0.61 6.74
C TRP A 15 17.55 -0.61 8.17
N SER A 16 17.63 -1.76 8.83
CA SER A 16 18.16 -1.87 10.19
C SER A 16 19.62 -1.42 10.25
N ARG A 17 20.44 -1.77 9.26
CA ARG A 17 21.84 -1.31 9.14
C ARG A 17 21.99 0.18 8.85
N SER A 18 20.95 0.86 8.35
CA SER A 18 21.00 2.29 8.08
C SER A 18 20.61 3.15 9.29
N GLN A 19 20.12 2.55 10.37
CA GLN A 19 19.75 3.29 11.58
C GLN A 19 20.99 3.56 12.44
N ALA A 20 21.00 4.72 13.11
CA ALA A 20 22.15 5.17 13.90
C ALA A 20 22.26 4.49 15.28
N GLY A 21 21.35 3.57 15.63
CA GLY A 21 21.29 2.89 16.92
C GLY A 21 20.69 1.48 16.83
N GLU A 22 20.32 0.91 17.98
CA GLU A 22 19.64 -0.39 18.09
C GLU A 22 18.16 -0.31 17.72
N GLU A 23 17.82 0.34 16.59
CA GLU A 23 16.43 0.28 16.12
C GLU A 23 16.05 -1.17 15.85
N ASP A 24 15.03 -1.62 16.58
CA ASP A 24 14.63 -3.00 16.65
C ASP A 24 13.54 -3.31 15.62
N PHE A 25 13.07 -4.55 15.68
CA PHE A 25 12.00 -5.03 14.82
C PHE A 25 10.70 -4.20 14.97
N ILE A 26 10.43 -3.60 16.14
CA ILE A 26 9.23 -2.80 16.38
C ILE A 26 9.30 -1.48 15.62
N ALA A 27 10.45 -0.81 15.60
CA ALA A 27 10.64 0.40 14.81
C ALA A 27 10.40 0.14 13.30
N PHE A 28 10.77 -1.04 12.79
CA PHE A 28 10.45 -1.43 11.41
C PHE A 28 8.95 -1.63 11.18
N CYS A 29 8.25 -2.20 12.16
CA CYS A 29 6.81 -2.36 12.13
C CYS A 29 6.09 -1.01 12.12
N ASP A 30 6.55 -0.06 12.93
CA ASP A 30 6.02 1.31 12.99
C ASP A 30 6.25 2.06 11.68
N LEU A 31 7.43 1.92 11.07
CA LEU A 31 7.74 2.49 9.76
C LEU A 31 6.77 2.01 8.68
N LEU A 32 6.44 0.72 8.68
CA LEU A 32 5.47 0.14 7.75
C LEU A 32 4.03 0.41 8.18
N CYS A 33 3.83 0.81 9.43
CA CYS A 33 2.54 0.95 10.10
C CYS A 33 1.70 -0.34 10.05
N TYR A 34 2.34 -1.47 10.34
CA TYR A 34 1.69 -2.79 10.46
C TYR A 34 2.07 -3.46 11.79
N PRO A 35 1.18 -4.27 12.39
CA PRO A 35 1.49 -4.93 13.64
C PRO A 35 2.62 -5.98 13.47
N PRO A 36 3.41 -6.24 14.54
CA PRO A 36 4.52 -7.19 14.51
C PRO A 36 4.16 -8.58 13.96
N SER A 37 2.98 -9.10 14.29
CA SER A 37 2.50 -10.40 13.79
C SER A 37 2.36 -10.42 12.26
N LYS A 38 1.90 -9.33 11.66
CA LYS A 38 1.74 -9.21 10.21
C LYS A 38 3.11 -9.15 9.52
N VAL A 39 4.01 -8.33 10.05
CA VAL A 39 5.37 -8.16 9.50
C VAL A 39 6.21 -9.44 9.67
N LEU A 40 6.07 -10.15 10.80
CA LEU A 40 6.69 -11.47 11.00
C LEU A 40 6.19 -12.49 10.00
N GLY A 41 4.87 -12.57 9.78
CA GLY A 41 4.30 -13.48 8.79
C GLY A 41 4.84 -13.24 7.38
N TRP A 42 5.04 -11.97 7.00
CA TRP A 42 5.70 -11.60 5.75
C TRP A 42 7.19 -12.01 5.69
N LEU A 43 7.94 -11.83 6.79
CA LEU A 43 9.34 -12.23 6.88
C LEU A 43 9.52 -13.74 6.80
N HIS A 44 8.60 -14.51 7.39
CA HIS A 44 8.61 -15.98 7.37
C HIS A 44 7.96 -16.57 6.13
N GLY A 45 7.22 -15.78 5.36
CA GLY A 45 6.49 -16.26 4.19
C GLY A 45 5.25 -17.07 4.53
N GLU A 46 4.66 -16.85 5.70
CA GLU A 46 3.38 -17.44 6.12
C GLU A 46 2.24 -16.97 5.20
N PHE A 47 2.30 -15.71 4.76
CA PHE A 47 1.43 -15.12 3.76
C PHE A 47 2.16 -14.00 3.01
N LEU A 48 1.63 -13.63 1.85
CA LEU A 48 2.12 -12.49 1.05
C LEU A 48 1.33 -11.22 1.40
N PRO A 49 1.89 -10.02 1.18
CA PRO A 49 1.12 -8.79 1.27
C PRO A 49 0.11 -8.71 0.13
N GLU A 50 -1.06 -8.16 0.41
CA GLU A 50 -2.16 -8.05 -0.55
C GLU A 50 -2.76 -6.64 -0.60
N GLY A 51 -3.26 -6.26 -1.78
CA GLY A 51 -4.00 -5.01 -2.00
C GLY A 51 -3.30 -3.77 -1.41
N PRO A 52 -3.92 -3.07 -0.41
CA PRO A 52 -3.32 -1.89 0.22
C PRO A 52 -1.94 -2.11 0.86
N GLU A 53 -1.62 -3.34 1.27
CA GLU A 53 -0.35 -3.67 1.92
C GLU A 53 0.82 -3.53 0.95
N ILE A 54 0.62 -3.90 -0.31
CA ILE A 54 1.63 -3.80 -1.36
C ILE A 54 1.97 -2.33 -1.63
N LEU A 55 0.96 -1.45 -1.65
CA LEU A 55 1.18 -0.01 -1.84
C LEU A 55 1.92 0.60 -0.65
N SER A 56 1.59 0.21 0.58
CA SER A 56 2.32 0.65 1.78
C SER A 56 3.79 0.24 1.71
N ILE A 57 4.07 -1.03 1.40
CA ILE A 57 5.44 -1.54 1.26
C ILE A 57 6.17 -0.81 0.13
N ALA A 58 5.51 -0.57 -1.00
CA ALA A 58 6.10 0.14 -2.12
C ALA A 58 6.44 1.60 -1.79
N GLY A 59 5.57 2.28 -1.04
CA GLY A 59 5.78 3.66 -0.61
C GLY A 59 6.98 3.83 0.32
N THR A 60 7.26 2.81 1.14
CA THR A 60 8.32 2.81 2.16
C THR A 60 9.63 2.18 1.68
N LEU A 61 9.58 0.98 1.08
CA LEU A 61 10.74 0.17 0.71
C LEU A 61 11.06 0.20 -0.78
N GLY A 62 10.19 0.80 -1.59
CA GLY A 62 10.35 0.95 -3.03
C GLY A 62 9.51 -0.02 -3.86
N ILE A 63 9.27 0.37 -5.11
CA ILE A 63 8.33 -0.28 -6.03
C ILE A 63 8.74 -1.69 -6.49
N ASP A 64 9.96 -2.13 -6.19
CA ASP A 64 10.46 -3.45 -6.57
C ASP A 64 9.61 -4.58 -5.97
N VAL A 65 8.87 -4.31 -4.89
CA VAL A 65 7.88 -5.25 -4.32
C VAL A 65 6.89 -5.76 -5.37
N TYR A 66 6.45 -4.91 -6.31
CA TYR A 66 5.53 -5.33 -7.38
C TYR A 66 6.18 -6.38 -8.27
N LYS A 67 7.43 -6.14 -8.72
CA LYS A 67 8.18 -7.11 -9.52
C LYS A 67 8.39 -8.43 -8.79
N VAL A 68 8.68 -8.37 -7.48
CA VAL A 68 8.94 -9.55 -6.64
C VAL A 68 7.66 -10.39 -6.42
N LEU A 69 6.51 -9.74 -6.43
CA LEU A 69 5.19 -10.37 -6.37
C LEU A 69 4.62 -10.74 -7.75
N ASP A 70 5.38 -10.54 -8.83
CA ASP A 70 4.94 -10.77 -10.22
C ASP A 70 3.71 -9.93 -10.61
N LEU A 71 3.64 -8.70 -10.07
CA LEU A 71 2.60 -7.74 -10.34
C LEU A 71 3.06 -6.68 -11.35
N PRO A 72 2.14 -6.12 -12.14
CA PRO A 72 2.45 -5.00 -13.01
C PRO A 72 2.97 -3.82 -12.18
N LYS A 73 3.94 -3.10 -12.75
CA LYS A 73 4.49 -1.89 -12.12
C LYS A 73 3.34 -0.90 -11.86
N PRO A 74 3.27 -0.28 -10.66
CA PRO A 74 2.19 0.63 -10.34
C PRO A 74 2.27 1.87 -11.24
N GLU A 75 1.11 2.43 -11.56
CA GLU A 75 1.05 3.70 -12.26
C GLU A 75 1.75 4.80 -11.45
N PRO A 76 2.60 5.64 -12.07
CA PRO A 76 3.33 6.69 -11.35
C PRO A 76 2.41 7.64 -10.56
N LYS A 77 1.17 7.85 -11.02
CA LYS A 77 0.18 8.68 -10.33
C LYS A 77 -0.20 8.10 -8.97
N LEU A 78 -0.26 6.78 -8.83
CA LEU A 78 -0.64 6.12 -7.58
C LEU A 78 0.34 6.44 -6.44
N LEU A 79 1.65 6.39 -6.71
CA LEU A 79 2.67 6.75 -5.71
C LEU A 79 2.68 8.25 -5.43
N LYS A 80 2.50 9.09 -6.45
CA LYS A 80 2.35 10.54 -6.23
C LYS A 80 1.17 10.84 -5.31
N LEU A 81 0.05 10.16 -5.50
CA LEU A 81 -1.12 10.28 -4.65
C LEU A 81 -0.82 9.76 -3.24
N TYR A 82 -0.16 8.60 -3.13
CA TYR A 82 0.29 8.06 -1.85
C TYR A 82 1.09 9.10 -1.05
N TYR A 83 2.09 9.73 -1.66
CA TYR A 83 2.91 10.74 -1.00
C TYR A 83 2.16 12.02 -0.59
N ARG A 84 1.05 12.38 -1.26
CA ARG A 84 0.20 13.52 -0.85
C ARG A 84 -0.54 13.27 0.47
N PHE A 85 -0.81 12.01 0.79
CA PHE A 85 -1.49 11.62 2.04
C PHE A 85 -0.51 11.15 3.12
N SER A 86 0.68 11.77 3.21
CA SER A 86 1.71 11.40 4.20
C SER A 86 1.32 11.63 5.66
N HIS A 87 0.26 12.42 5.90
CA HIS A 87 -0.33 12.62 7.22
C HIS A 87 -1.18 11.43 7.68
N LEU A 88 -1.59 10.54 6.76
CA LEU A 88 -2.26 9.29 7.09
C LEU A 88 -1.22 8.18 7.27
N GLN A 89 -1.53 7.20 8.11
CA GLN A 89 -0.62 6.10 8.43
C GLN A 89 -1.19 4.75 7.99
N GLY A 90 -0.29 3.79 7.78
CA GLY A 90 -0.62 2.38 7.50
C GLY A 90 -1.66 2.15 6.44
N GLN A 91 -2.54 1.19 6.73
CA GLN A 91 -3.50 0.68 5.75
C GLN A 91 -4.54 1.72 5.36
N ASP A 92 -4.88 2.67 6.23
CA ASP A 92 -5.87 3.72 5.94
C ASP A 92 -5.38 4.64 4.82
N ARG A 93 -4.10 5.01 4.83
CA ARG A 93 -3.47 5.76 3.74
C ARG A 93 -3.59 5.01 2.42
N SER A 94 -3.18 3.75 2.40
CA SER A 94 -3.19 2.94 1.17
C SER A 94 -4.60 2.67 0.67
N ARG A 95 -5.57 2.41 1.57
CA ARG A 95 -6.99 2.25 1.23
C ARG A 95 -7.55 3.51 0.59
N LEU A 96 -7.34 4.68 1.20
CA LEU A 96 -7.82 5.94 0.65
C LEU A 96 -7.21 6.22 -0.73
N VAL A 97 -5.91 6.01 -0.88
CA VAL A 97 -5.19 6.27 -2.14
C VAL A 97 -5.70 5.34 -3.25
N LEU A 98 -5.88 4.05 -2.96
CA LEU A 98 -6.42 3.09 -3.93
C LEU A 98 -7.88 3.42 -4.28
N ALA A 99 -8.69 3.81 -3.30
CA ALA A 99 -10.08 4.20 -3.52
C ALA A 99 -10.19 5.43 -4.43
N ILE A 100 -9.45 6.50 -4.14
CA ILE A 100 -9.42 7.71 -4.97
C ILE A 100 -8.94 7.37 -6.38
N PHE A 101 -7.88 6.57 -6.49
CA PHE A 101 -7.33 6.19 -7.79
C PHE A 101 -8.33 5.36 -8.62
N GLU A 102 -9.04 4.44 -8.00
CA GLU A 102 -10.08 3.64 -8.66
C GLU A 102 -11.28 4.49 -9.08
N VAL A 103 -11.76 5.41 -8.22
CA VAL A 103 -12.81 6.38 -8.58
C VAL A 103 -12.40 7.21 -9.79
N GLU A 104 -11.21 7.83 -9.77
CA GLU A 104 -10.73 8.65 -10.87
C GLU A 104 -10.65 7.86 -12.19
N ARG A 105 -10.26 6.58 -12.12
CA ARG A 105 -10.19 5.70 -13.28
C ARG A 105 -11.58 5.41 -13.85
N LEU A 106 -12.53 5.01 -13.00
CA LEU A 106 -13.90 4.67 -13.40
C LEU A 106 -14.61 5.88 -14.02
N LEU A 107 -14.57 7.04 -13.34
CA LEU A 107 -15.21 8.26 -13.87
C LEU A 107 -14.62 8.68 -15.23
N LYS A 108 -13.32 8.48 -15.44
CA LYS A 108 -12.66 8.82 -16.69
C LYS A 108 -12.96 7.82 -17.81
N GLU A 109 -12.96 6.52 -17.51
CA GLU A 109 -13.26 5.47 -18.49
C GLU A 109 -14.70 5.58 -19.01
N ASP A 110 -15.64 5.90 -18.13
CA ASP A 110 -17.06 6.00 -18.46
C ASP A 110 -17.51 7.44 -18.84
N ASN A 111 -16.56 8.39 -18.87
CA ASN A 111 -16.80 9.81 -19.15
C ASN A 111 -17.91 10.43 -18.28
N ILE A 112 -17.95 10.04 -17.00
CA ILE A 112 -18.94 10.48 -16.03
C ILE A 112 -18.51 11.80 -15.39
N SER A 113 -19.41 12.78 -15.36
CA SER A 113 -19.17 14.04 -14.65
C SER A 113 -19.03 13.81 -13.14
N THR A 114 -18.02 14.42 -12.51
CA THR A 114 -17.78 14.34 -11.06
C THR A 114 -18.93 14.91 -10.22
N SER A 115 -19.83 15.69 -10.81
CA SER A 115 -20.98 16.29 -10.11
C SER A 115 -22.29 15.51 -10.32
N SER A 116 -22.26 14.33 -10.96
CA SER A 116 -23.47 13.55 -11.22
C SER A 116 -23.88 12.70 -10.00
N PRO A 117 -25.17 12.34 -9.88
CA PRO A 117 -25.61 11.35 -8.90
C PRO A 117 -24.90 10.00 -9.07
N GLU A 118 -24.62 9.62 -10.32
CA GLU A 118 -23.88 8.41 -10.66
C GLU A 118 -22.45 8.42 -10.10
N ALA A 119 -21.76 9.55 -10.17
CA ALA A 119 -20.43 9.69 -9.57
C ALA A 119 -20.49 9.49 -8.04
N THR A 120 -21.55 9.95 -7.39
CA THR A 120 -21.75 9.77 -5.94
C THR A 120 -21.88 8.29 -5.60
N GLU A 121 -22.65 7.54 -6.39
CA GLU A 121 -22.83 6.11 -6.19
C GLU A 121 -21.54 5.31 -6.44
N ILE A 122 -20.77 5.67 -7.47
CA ILE A 122 -19.45 5.09 -7.73
C ILE A 122 -18.51 5.34 -6.55
N ILE A 123 -18.43 6.58 -6.06
CA ILE A 123 -17.60 6.93 -4.91
C ILE A 123 -17.99 6.09 -3.69
N LYS A 124 -19.28 6.01 -3.39
CA LYS A 124 -19.80 5.24 -2.26
C LYS A 124 -19.41 3.76 -2.35
N ASN A 125 -19.65 3.14 -3.51
CA ASN A 125 -19.36 1.71 -3.73
C ASN A 125 -17.86 1.41 -3.65
N VAL A 126 -17.02 2.28 -4.23
CA VAL A 126 -15.57 2.13 -4.14
C VAL A 126 -15.09 2.33 -2.70
N PHE A 127 -15.61 3.32 -1.98
CA PHE A 127 -15.21 3.59 -0.60
C PHE A 127 -15.63 2.44 0.33
N GLU A 128 -16.81 1.86 0.12
CA GLU A 128 -17.26 0.65 0.82
C GLU A 128 -16.34 -0.55 0.54
N LYS A 129 -15.98 -0.79 -0.73
CA LYS A 129 -15.03 -1.83 -1.13
C LYS A 129 -13.68 -1.73 -0.40
N TYR A 130 -13.20 -0.52 -0.14
CA TYR A 130 -11.95 -0.31 0.61
C TYR A 130 -12.15 -0.14 2.13
N GLY A 131 -13.38 -0.29 2.64
CA GLY A 131 -13.69 -0.19 4.07
C GLY A 131 -13.61 1.23 4.64
N LEU A 132 -13.80 2.25 3.80
CA LEU A 132 -13.74 3.67 4.15
C LEU A 132 -15.11 4.27 4.51
N ASN A 133 -16.18 3.55 4.21
CA ASN A 133 -17.54 3.93 4.58
C ASN A 133 -18.01 2.98 5.70
N LYS A 134 -18.05 3.48 6.93
CA LYS A 134 -18.53 2.75 8.11
C LYS A 134 -19.77 3.42 8.66
#